data_AF-A0A6J7H113-F1
#
_entry.id   AF-A0A6J7H113-F1
#
_cell.length_a   1.000
_cell.length_b   1.000
_cell.length_c   1.000
_cell.angle_alpha   90.00
_cell.angle_beta   90.00
_cell.angle_gamma   90.00
#
_symmetry.space_group_name_H-M   'P 1'
#
loop_
_entity.id
_entity.type
_entity.pdbx_description
1 polymer ?
#
loop_
_entity_poly.entity_id
_entity_poly.type
_entity_poly.pdbx_seq_one_letter_code
_entity_poly.pdbx_strand_id
1 'polypeptide(L)'
;MAGDEPAAPAEPADVPNVKKQLLEAAADRADTATDAVSPSGGNPVHGIASTLATAWISTPAAGDFTDELTAIGTSIRSAFEGAADHLRSLAAAQPAMVPHDDPRGRAGSTYGRGPNRFL
;
A
#
# COMPACT_ATOMS: atom_id res chain seq x y z
N MET A 1 -8.70 -44.16 46.02
CA MET A 1 -7.98 -42.93 45.62
C MET A 1 -8.15 -42.82 44.11
N ALA A 2 -9.04 -41.95 43.65
CA ALA A 2 -9.16 -41.65 42.23
C ALA A 2 -8.01 -40.71 41.87
N GLY A 3 -7.14 -41.13 40.95
CA GLY A 3 -6.07 -40.30 40.44
C GLY A 3 -6.68 -39.13 39.67
N ASP A 4 -6.33 -37.92 40.07
CA ASP A 4 -6.67 -36.70 39.36
C ASP A 4 -5.84 -36.68 38.07
N GLU A 5 -6.48 -37.01 36.94
CA GLU A 5 -5.83 -37.02 35.64
C GLU A 5 -5.61 -35.55 35.22
N PRO A 6 -4.38 -35.10 34.97
CA PRO A 6 -4.12 -33.70 34.68
C PRO A 6 -4.85 -33.29 33.40
N ALA A 7 -5.65 -32.24 33.49
CA ALA A 7 -6.35 -31.66 32.34
C ALA A 7 -5.35 -31.38 31.22
N ALA A 8 -5.68 -31.85 30.01
CA ALA A 8 -4.88 -31.59 28.83
C ALA A 8 -4.65 -30.07 28.66
N PRO A 9 -3.44 -29.64 28.27
CA PRO A 9 -3.18 -28.23 28.07
C PRO A 9 -4.14 -27.66 27.03
N ALA A 10 -4.79 -26.53 27.35
CA ALA A 10 -5.69 -25.86 26.44
C ALA A 10 -4.96 -25.53 25.13
N GLU A 11 -5.59 -25.83 24.00
CA GLU A 11 -5.04 -25.45 22.69
C GLU A 11 -4.86 -23.93 22.63
N PRO A 12 -3.73 -23.44 22.10
CA PRO A 12 -3.48 -22.02 22.02
C PRO A 12 -4.51 -21.35 21.09
N ALA A 13 -5.05 -20.22 21.54
CA ALA A 13 -6.08 -19.50 20.79
C ALA A 13 -5.53 -18.93 19.47
N ASP A 14 -6.39 -18.86 18.45
CA ASP A 14 -6.08 -18.20 17.18
C ASP A 14 -5.61 -16.76 17.39
N VAL A 15 -4.69 -16.31 16.54
CA VAL A 15 -4.06 -14.99 16.58
C VAL A 15 -4.40 -14.17 15.32
N PRO A 16 -4.35 -12.83 15.38
CA PRO A 16 -4.57 -12.00 14.20
C PRO A 16 -3.58 -12.27 13.07
N ASN A 17 -4.06 -12.24 11.83
CA ASN A 17 -3.22 -12.43 10.67
C ASN A 17 -2.46 -11.15 10.31
N VAL A 18 -1.18 -11.07 10.71
CA VAL A 18 -0.31 -9.91 10.45
C VAL A 18 -0.15 -9.66 8.94
N LYS A 19 -0.11 -10.70 8.12
CA LYS A 19 -0.02 -10.56 6.66
C LYS A 19 -1.24 -9.83 6.11
N LYS A 20 -2.45 -10.15 6.57
CA LYS A 20 -3.67 -9.46 6.17
C LYS A 20 -3.62 -7.97 6.51
N GLN A 21 -3.25 -7.66 7.76
CA GLN A 21 -3.13 -6.29 8.24
C GLN A 21 -2.09 -5.48 7.44
N LEU A 22 -0.96 -6.09 7.07
CA LEU A 22 0.07 -5.43 6.25
C LEU A 22 -0.41 -5.15 4.83
N LEU A 23 -1.19 -6.05 4.22
CA LEU A 23 -1.77 -5.83 2.89
C LEU A 23 -2.81 -4.71 2.91
N GLU A 24 -3.67 -4.68 3.93
CA GLU A 24 -4.66 -3.60 4.13
C GLU A 24 -3.95 -2.25 4.34
N ALA A 25 -2.97 -2.19 5.24
CA ALA A 25 -2.18 -0.97 5.46
C ALA A 25 -1.38 -0.52 4.23
N ALA A 26 -0.92 -1.45 3.38
CA ALA A 26 -0.26 -1.11 2.13
C ALA A 26 -1.25 -0.54 1.09
N ALA A 27 -2.47 -1.07 1.02
CA ALA A 27 -3.52 -0.51 0.17
C ALA A 27 -3.89 0.92 0.60
N ASP A 28 -4.05 1.17 1.90
CA ASP A 28 -4.35 2.51 2.44
C ASP A 28 -3.23 3.51 2.13
N ARG A 29 -1.97 3.07 2.16
CA ARG A 29 -0.83 3.90 1.75
C ARG A 29 -0.86 4.20 0.26
N ALA A 30 -1.26 3.26 -0.59
CA ALA A 30 -1.39 3.48 -2.03
C ALA A 30 -2.51 4.49 -2.35
N ASP A 31 -3.64 4.45 -1.64
CA ASP A 31 -4.68 5.48 -1.73
C ASP A 31 -4.14 6.85 -1.32
N THR A 32 -3.47 6.93 -0.17
CA THR A 32 -2.88 8.19 0.32
C THR A 32 -1.86 8.76 -0.67
N ALA A 33 -1.06 7.90 -1.29
CA ALA A 33 -0.12 8.29 -2.33
C ALA A 33 -0.84 8.83 -3.57
N THR A 34 -1.95 8.21 -3.96
CA THR A 34 -2.83 8.67 -5.05
C THR A 34 -3.30 10.10 -4.81
N ASP A 35 -3.77 10.40 -3.59
CA ASP A 35 -4.24 11.74 -3.24
C ASP A 35 -3.10 12.76 -3.34
N ALA A 36 -1.91 12.43 -2.84
CA ALA A 36 -0.74 13.32 -2.85
C ALA A 36 -0.18 13.61 -4.25
N VAL A 37 -0.32 12.69 -5.20
CA VAL A 37 0.10 12.89 -6.60
C VAL A 37 -0.98 13.50 -7.48
N SER A 38 -2.21 13.66 -6.97
CA SER A 38 -3.26 14.34 -7.70
C SER A 38 -2.93 15.83 -7.93
N PRO A 39 -3.38 16.45 -9.04
CA PRO A 39 -3.16 17.87 -9.29
C PRO A 39 -3.67 18.78 -8.15
N SER A 40 -4.77 18.38 -7.50
CA SER A 40 -5.37 19.08 -6.35
C SER A 40 -4.72 18.79 -5.00
N GLY A 41 -3.97 17.69 -4.88
CA GLY A 41 -3.43 17.19 -3.60
C GLY A 41 -2.03 17.70 -3.25
N GLY A 42 -1.53 18.71 -3.97
CA GLY A 42 -0.21 19.29 -3.71
C GLY A 42 0.93 18.54 -4.39
N ASN A 43 0.67 17.89 -5.53
CA ASN A 43 1.71 17.24 -6.32
C ASN A 43 2.89 18.21 -6.56
N PRO A 44 4.09 17.92 -6.04
CA PRO A 44 5.24 18.83 -6.14
C PRO A 44 5.66 19.07 -7.59
N VAL A 45 5.40 18.11 -8.49
CA VAL A 45 5.66 18.24 -9.93
C VAL A 45 4.66 19.22 -10.56
N HIS A 46 3.42 19.29 -10.08
CA HIS A 46 2.41 20.19 -10.64
C HIS A 46 2.78 21.67 -10.45
N GLY A 47 3.35 22.04 -9.29
CA GLY A 47 3.82 23.41 -9.05
C GLY A 47 4.99 23.81 -9.97
N ILE A 48 5.95 22.89 -10.16
CA ILE A 48 7.10 23.10 -11.05
C ILE A 48 6.63 23.18 -12.51
N ALA A 49 5.76 22.26 -12.91
CA ALA A 49 5.11 22.23 -14.22
C ALA A 49 4.36 23.53 -14.52
N SER A 50 3.54 24.01 -13.59
CA SER A 50 2.81 25.27 -13.72
C SER A 50 3.76 26.46 -13.85
N THR A 51 4.85 26.46 -13.06
CA THR A 51 5.88 27.51 -13.15
C THR A 51 6.61 27.49 -14.50
N LEU A 52 6.98 26.32 -15.00
CA LEU A 52 7.61 26.13 -16.32
C LEU A 52 6.66 26.52 -17.45
N ALA A 53 5.40 26.07 -17.39
CA ALA A 53 4.37 26.45 -18.34
C ALA A 53 4.18 27.98 -18.37
N THR A 54 4.15 28.63 -17.19
CA THR A 54 4.06 30.09 -17.06
C THR A 54 5.27 30.80 -17.64
N ALA A 55 6.47 30.28 -17.41
CA ALA A 55 7.72 30.80 -17.98
C ALA A 55 7.80 30.61 -19.51
N TRP A 56 7.06 29.65 -20.06
CA TRP A 56 7.03 29.32 -21.49
C TRP A 56 5.82 29.85 -22.27
N ILE A 57 4.95 30.68 -21.65
CA ILE A 57 3.71 31.24 -22.24
C ILE A 57 3.91 31.92 -23.61
N SER A 58 5.13 32.29 -24.01
CA SER A 58 5.44 32.81 -25.34
C SER A 58 5.60 31.74 -26.45
N THR A 59 5.38 30.45 -26.15
CA THR A 59 5.72 29.34 -27.08
C THR A 59 4.52 28.41 -27.29
N PRO A 60 4.17 28.04 -28.54
CA PRO A 60 3.09 27.10 -28.86
C PRO A 60 3.19 25.75 -28.13
N ALA A 61 4.40 25.34 -27.74
CA ALA A 61 4.69 24.07 -27.05
C ALA A 61 4.23 24.00 -25.57
N ALA A 62 3.75 25.09 -24.97
CA ALA A 62 3.32 25.10 -23.57
C ALA A 62 2.04 24.28 -23.33
N GLY A 63 1.13 24.21 -24.32
CA GLY A 63 -0.06 23.36 -24.27
C GLY A 63 0.31 21.88 -24.24
N ASP A 64 1.11 21.45 -25.22
CA ASP A 64 1.57 20.05 -25.35
C ASP A 64 2.26 19.54 -24.08
N PHE A 65 3.10 20.37 -23.45
CA PHE A 65 3.79 20.02 -22.21
C PHE A 65 2.82 19.85 -21.03
N THR A 66 1.81 20.72 -20.92
CA THR A 66 0.80 20.65 -19.86
C THR A 66 -0.07 19.40 -20.00
N ASP A 67 -0.42 19.04 -21.23
CA ASP A 67 -1.17 17.83 -21.55
C ASP A 67 -0.36 16.57 -21.24
N GLU A 68 0.93 16.55 -21.59
CA GLU A 68 1.84 15.44 -21.28
C GLU A 68 1.97 15.21 -19.77
N LEU A 69 2.15 16.29 -18.99
CA LEU A 69 2.20 16.21 -17.53
C LEU A 69 0.89 15.73 -16.92
N THR A 70 -0.24 16.16 -17.47
CA THR A 70 -1.57 15.69 -17.04
C THR A 70 -1.74 14.19 -17.34
N ALA A 71 -1.29 13.74 -18.51
CA ALA A 71 -1.31 12.33 -18.88
C ALA A 71 -0.41 11.48 -17.96
N ILE A 72 0.79 11.96 -17.62
CA ILE A 72 1.69 11.29 -16.66
C ILE A 72 1.04 11.20 -15.28
N GLY A 73 0.49 12.30 -14.76
CA GLY A 73 -0.19 12.31 -13.46
C GLY A 73 -1.37 11.34 -13.41
N THR A 74 -2.15 11.28 -14.50
CA THR A 74 -3.27 10.33 -14.64
C THR A 74 -2.79 8.89 -14.66
N SER A 75 -1.70 8.60 -15.37
CA SER A 75 -1.09 7.27 -15.44
C SER A 75 -0.56 6.81 -14.07
N ILE A 76 0.14 7.69 -13.34
CA ILE A 76 0.64 7.40 -11.99
C ILE A 76 -0.52 7.12 -11.03
N ARG A 77 -1.57 7.95 -11.07
CA ARG A 77 -2.80 7.74 -10.29
C ARG A 77 -3.41 6.38 -10.57
N SER A 78 -3.61 6.04 -11.84
CA SER A 78 -4.19 4.74 -12.22
C SER A 78 -3.33 3.56 -11.75
N ALA A 79 -2.00 3.70 -11.76
CA ALA A 79 -1.09 2.69 -11.25
C ALA A 79 -1.23 2.48 -9.73
N PHE A 80 -1.37 3.55 -8.94
CA PHE A 80 -1.59 3.45 -7.50
C PHE A 80 -2.98 2.88 -7.16
N GLU A 81 -4.03 3.30 -7.87
CA GLU A 81 -5.39 2.74 -7.71
C GLU A 81 -5.37 1.23 -8.01
N GLY A 82 -4.75 0.81 -9.12
CA GLY A 82 -4.60 -0.60 -9.45
C GLY A 82 -3.79 -1.40 -8.42
N ALA A 83 -2.74 -0.79 -7.83
CA ALA A 83 -1.97 -1.42 -6.76
C ALA A 83 -2.81 -1.57 -5.47
N ALA A 84 -3.58 -0.56 -5.10
CA ALA A 84 -4.47 -0.61 -3.95
C ALA A 84 -5.53 -1.71 -4.09
N ASP A 85 -6.16 -1.81 -5.26
CA ASP A 85 -7.14 -2.85 -5.56
C ASP A 85 -6.54 -4.25 -5.55
N HIS A 86 -5.33 -4.42 -6.11
CA HIS A 86 -4.62 -5.68 -6.06
C HIS A 86 -4.31 -6.10 -4.62
N LEU A 87 -3.82 -5.18 -3.79
CA LEU A 87 -3.50 -5.43 -2.38
C LEU A 87 -4.75 -5.79 -1.57
N ARG A 88 -5.87 -5.09 -1.79
CA ARG A 88 -7.17 -5.43 -1.18
C ARG A 88 -7.65 -6.81 -1.58
N SER A 89 -7.52 -7.16 -2.86
CA SER A 89 -7.87 -8.50 -3.36
C SER A 89 -7.04 -9.59 -2.66
N LEU A 90 -5.72 -9.37 -2.53
CA LEU A 90 -4.84 -10.28 -1.78
C LEU A 90 -5.21 -10.37 -0.29
N ALA A 91 -5.59 -9.25 0.34
CA ALA A 91 -6.02 -9.19 1.74
C ALA A 91 -7.36 -9.91 1.96
N ALA A 92 -8.32 -9.76 1.04
CA ALA A 92 -9.61 -10.44 1.08
C ALA A 92 -9.46 -11.96 0.99
N ALA A 93 -8.44 -12.45 0.28
CA ALA A 93 -8.09 -13.87 0.23
C ALA A 93 -7.40 -14.39 1.52
N GLN A 94 -7.09 -13.51 2.50
CA GLN A 94 -6.53 -13.91 3.78
C GLN A 94 -7.62 -14.03 4.87
N PRO A 95 -7.56 -15.08 5.72
CA PRO A 95 -8.41 -15.16 6.89
C PRO A 95 -8.03 -14.07 7.91
N ALA A 96 -9.00 -13.60 8.69
CA ALA A 96 -8.77 -12.58 9.73
C ALA A 96 -7.90 -13.10 10.88
N MET A 97 -8.11 -14.37 11.25
CA MET A 97 -7.41 -15.08 12.30
C MET A 97 -6.67 -16.28 11.71
N VAL A 98 -5.56 -16.65 12.31
CA VAL A 98 -4.77 -17.84 11.97
C VAL A 98 -4.40 -18.59 13.24
N PRO A 99 -4.13 -19.91 13.16
CA PRO A 99 -3.62 -20.67 14.30
C PRO A 99 -2.40 -20.00 14.93
N HIS A 100 -2.25 -20.10 16.25
CA HIS A 100 -1.15 -19.48 16.99
C HIS A 100 0.25 -19.89 16.47
N ASP A 101 0.38 -21.12 15.98
CA ASP A 101 1.63 -21.65 15.42
C ASP A 101 1.88 -21.19 13.98
N ASP A 102 0.88 -20.62 13.30
CA ASP A 102 0.98 -20.13 11.92
C ASP A 102 1.98 -18.97 11.83
N PRO A 103 2.96 -19.05 10.91
CA PRO A 103 3.96 -17.99 10.74
C PRO A 103 3.37 -16.65 10.32
N ARG A 104 2.13 -16.60 9.81
CA ARG A 104 1.43 -15.36 9.45
C ARG A 104 0.92 -14.58 10.67
N GLY A 105 0.83 -15.22 11.84
CA GLY A 105 0.45 -14.58 13.09
C GLY A 105 1.59 -13.86 13.81
N ARG A 106 2.84 -14.05 13.36
CA ARG A 106 4.03 -13.52 14.05
C ARG A 106 4.44 -12.16 13.50
N ALA A 107 4.39 -11.13 14.34
CA ALA A 107 5.02 -9.83 14.06
C ALA A 107 6.53 -10.02 13.92
N GLY A 108 7.07 -9.83 12.72
CA GLY A 108 8.48 -10.10 12.39
C GLY A 108 8.72 -11.35 11.55
N SER A 109 7.69 -12.11 11.19
CA SER A 109 7.76 -13.12 10.13
C SER A 109 8.25 -12.45 8.84
N THR A 110 9.28 -13.00 8.23
CA THR A 110 10.27 -12.36 7.34
C THR A 110 9.76 -11.80 6.01
N TYR A 111 8.44 -11.62 5.84
CA TYR A 111 7.84 -11.00 4.65
C TYR A 111 8.30 -9.55 4.42
N GLY A 112 8.99 -8.91 5.38
CA GLY A 112 9.59 -7.58 5.27
C GLY A 112 11.13 -7.52 5.15
N ARG A 113 11.85 -8.64 5.09
CA ARG A 113 13.33 -8.65 5.00
C ARG A 113 13.84 -9.15 3.64
N GLY A 114 13.17 -8.73 2.56
CA GLY A 114 13.85 -8.63 1.27
C GLY A 114 14.80 -7.43 1.28
N PRO A 115 15.94 -7.45 0.59
CA PRO A 115 16.89 -6.35 0.62
C PRO A 115 16.31 -5.15 -0.15
N ASN A 116 15.57 -4.28 0.53
CA ASN A 116 15.31 -2.93 0.03
C ASN A 116 16.61 -2.12 0.14
N ARG A 117 17.47 -2.37 -0.84
CA ARG A 117 18.67 -1.60 -1.14
C ARG A 117 18.34 -0.68 -2.32
N PHE A 118 17.39 0.23 -2.12
CA PHE A 118 17.13 1.35 -3.01
C PHE A 118 16.78 2.58 -2.16
N LEU A 119 17.84 3.21 -1.67
CA LEU A 119 17.95 4.66 -1.51
C LEU A 119 19.22 5.07 -2.26
#